data_AF-A0A8C9DM03-F1
#
_entry.id   AF-A0A8C9DM03-F1
#
_cell.length_a   1.000
_cell.length_b   1.000
_cell.length_c   1.000
_cell.angle_alpha   90.00
_cell.angle_beta   90.00
_cell.angle_gamma   90.00
#
_symmetry.space_group_name_H-M   'P 1'
#
loop_
_entity.id
_entity.type
_entity.pdbx_description
1 polymer ?
#
loop_
_entity_poly.entity_id
_entity_poly.type
_entity_poly.pdbx_seq_one_letter_code
_entity_poly.pdbx_strand_id
1 'polypeptide(L)'
;MDQREILQKFLDEAQNKKINKEELSNEFLKLKRQSTKYKAEKTYPTTVAERPKNIKKNRYKDILPYDYSRVALSLITSDDDSSYINANFIKGVYGPKAYIATQGPLSSTLLDFWRMIWEYSVLIIVMACMEFEMGKEAEKRKSNYVIRTLKAKFNSVSVILPHQESMQNLFSPLTPAPFL
;
A
#
# COMPACT_ATOMS: atom_id res chain seq x y z
N MET A 1 27.19 9.05 -18.68
CA MET A 1 26.38 10.20 -18.28
C MET A 1 26.33 10.24 -16.77
N ASP A 2 26.70 11.37 -16.20
CA ASP A 2 26.53 11.58 -14.76
C ASP A 2 25.04 11.87 -14.42
N GLN A 3 24.70 11.93 -13.14
CA GLN A 3 23.32 12.19 -12.72
C GLN A 3 22.81 13.56 -13.19
N ARG A 4 23.69 14.57 -13.29
CA ARG A 4 23.32 15.91 -13.71
C ARG A 4 22.90 15.94 -15.18
N GLU A 5 23.67 15.28 -16.05
CA GLU A 5 23.35 15.15 -17.48
C GLU A 5 22.03 14.41 -17.70
N ILE A 6 21.79 13.33 -16.96
CA ILE A 6 20.54 12.56 -17.04
C ILE A 6 19.34 13.43 -16.63
N LEU A 7 19.45 14.12 -15.50
CA LEU A 7 18.38 14.98 -14.99
C LEU A 7 18.15 16.18 -15.91
N GLN A 8 19.21 16.82 -16.42
CA GLN A 8 19.08 17.93 -17.35
C GLN A 8 18.38 17.50 -18.63
N LYS A 9 18.78 16.37 -19.21
CA LYS A 9 18.12 15.81 -20.39
C LYS A 9 16.63 15.55 -20.15
N PHE A 10 16.27 14.98 -19.00
CA PHE A 10 14.87 14.73 -18.65
C PHE A 10 14.08 16.04 -18.50
N LEU A 11 14.67 17.06 -17.87
CA LEU A 11 14.04 18.38 -17.73
C LEU A 11 13.82 19.04 -19.08
N ASP A 12 14.82 19.02 -19.95
CA ASP A 12 14.72 19.57 -21.31
C ASP A 12 13.63 18.85 -22.10
N GLU A 13 13.55 17.52 -22.01
CA GLU A 13 12.48 16.73 -22.64
C GLU A 13 11.10 17.08 -22.06
N ALA A 14 10.96 17.18 -20.74
CA ALA A 14 9.70 17.47 -20.08
C ALA A 14 9.19 18.89 -20.36
N GLN A 15 10.08 19.88 -20.49
CA GLN A 15 9.73 21.26 -20.82
C GLN A 15 9.34 21.41 -22.30
N ASN A 16 10.07 20.73 -23.20
CA ASN A 16 9.83 20.81 -24.64
C ASN A 16 8.66 19.93 -25.09
N LYS A 17 8.36 18.86 -24.36
CA LYS A 17 7.18 18.04 -24.59
C LYS A 17 5.96 18.77 -24.04
N LYS A 18 5.18 19.39 -24.94
CA LYS A 18 3.83 19.88 -24.60
C LYS A 18 2.91 18.67 -24.40
N ILE A 19 3.03 18.02 -23.24
CA ILE A 19 2.22 16.88 -22.86
C ILE A 19 0.76 17.30 -22.96
N ASN A 20 0.08 16.80 -23.97
CA ASN A 20 -1.33 17.07 -24.17
C ASN A 20 -2.16 15.91 -23.62
N LYS A 21 -3.41 16.22 -23.27
CA LYS A 21 -4.32 15.27 -22.63
C LYS A 21 -4.55 14.01 -23.48
N GLU A 22 -4.49 14.15 -24.80
CA GLU A 22 -4.70 13.04 -25.73
C GLU A 22 -3.54 12.05 -25.70
N GLU A 23 -2.29 12.54 -25.69
CA GLU A 23 -1.10 11.69 -25.60
C GLU A 23 -1.09 10.88 -24.29
N LEU A 24 -1.36 11.52 -23.15
CA LEU A 24 -1.48 10.82 -21.86
C LEU A 24 -2.60 9.78 -21.87
N SER A 25 -3.74 10.11 -22.49
CA SER A 25 -4.86 9.18 -22.62
C SER A 25 -4.48 7.96 -23.46
N ASN A 26 -3.71 8.17 -24.53
CA ASN A 26 -3.21 7.11 -25.40
C ASN A 26 -2.15 6.24 -24.71
N GLU A 27 -1.21 6.83 -23.98
CA GLU A 27 -0.23 6.10 -23.16
C GLU A 27 -0.93 5.25 -22.09
N PHE A 28 -1.90 5.81 -21.37
CA PHE A 28 -2.68 5.09 -20.39
C PHE A 28 -3.51 3.96 -21.01
N LEU A 29 -4.05 4.16 -22.22
CA LEU A 29 -4.78 3.13 -22.94
C LEU A 29 -3.86 1.96 -23.34
N LYS A 30 -2.60 2.22 -23.70
CA LYS A 30 -1.61 1.17 -23.98
C LYS A 30 -1.36 0.31 -22.72
N LEU A 31 -1.18 0.94 -21.56
CA LEU A 31 -1.01 0.23 -20.28
C LEU A 31 -2.24 -0.62 -19.92
N LYS A 32 -3.45 -0.08 -20.11
CA LYS A 32 -4.69 -0.82 -19.92
C LYS A 32 -4.80 -2.05 -20.83
N ARG A 33 -4.49 -1.89 -22.13
CA ARG A 33 -4.52 -2.99 -23.10
C ARG A 33 -3.55 -4.11 -22.71
N GLN A 34 -2.34 -3.75 -22.29
CA GLN A 34 -1.34 -4.72 -21.81
C GLN A 34 -1.84 -5.46 -20.56
N SER A 35 -2.43 -4.75 -19.61
CA SER A 35 -2.98 -5.34 -18.38
C SER A 35 -4.13 -6.31 -18.68
N THR A 36 -5.03 -5.95 -19.60
CA THR A 36 -6.11 -6.83 -20.06
C THR A 36 -5.57 -8.08 -20.77
N LYS A 37 -4.53 -7.92 -21.60
CA LYS A 37 -3.85 -9.04 -22.26
C LYS A 37 -3.29 -10.02 -21.23
N TYR A 38 -2.56 -9.54 -20.21
CA TYR A 38 -2.03 -10.41 -19.15
C TYR A 38 -3.11 -11.15 -18.36
N LYS A 39 -4.27 -10.53 -18.14
CA LYS A 39 -5.42 -11.20 -17.52
C LYS A 39 -5.99 -12.31 -18.42
N ALA A 40 -6.18 -12.03 -19.71
CA ALA A 40 -6.72 -13.00 -20.67
C ALA A 40 -5.77 -14.20 -20.86
N GLU A 41 -4.46 -13.95 -20.92
CA GLU A 41 -3.43 -14.97 -21.10
C GLU A 41 -3.02 -15.67 -19.80
N LYS A 42 -3.61 -15.27 -18.66
CA LYS A 42 -3.24 -15.75 -17.31
C LYS A 42 -1.74 -15.66 -17.03
N THR A 43 -1.07 -14.65 -17.57
CA THR A 43 0.39 -14.44 -17.42
C THR A 43 0.78 -14.33 -15.94
N TYR A 44 -0.07 -13.70 -15.14
CA TYR A 44 0.12 -13.52 -13.71
C TYR A 44 -1.10 -14.07 -12.95
N PRO A 45 -1.06 -15.35 -12.51
CA PRO A 45 -2.20 -15.98 -11.86
C PRO A 45 -2.50 -15.38 -10.48
N THR A 46 -3.76 -15.49 -10.06
CA THR A 46 -4.34 -15.00 -8.79
C THR A 46 -5.00 -16.13 -8.00
N THR A 47 -4.54 -17.37 -8.19
CA THR A 47 -5.23 -18.58 -7.75
C THR A 47 -5.40 -18.67 -6.24
N VAL A 48 -4.44 -18.16 -5.46
CA VAL A 48 -4.54 -18.17 -3.99
C VAL A 48 -5.64 -17.23 -3.51
N ALA A 49 -5.75 -16.05 -4.14
CA ALA A 49 -6.77 -15.05 -3.81
C ALA A 49 -8.19 -15.53 -4.14
N GLU A 50 -8.32 -16.37 -5.17
CA GLU A 50 -9.59 -16.92 -5.67
C GLU A 50 -10.10 -18.13 -4.89
N ARG A 51 -9.30 -18.69 -3.96
CA ARG A 51 -9.73 -19.83 -3.14
C ARG A 51 -10.98 -19.46 -2.34
N PRO A 52 -11.99 -20.35 -2.19
CA PRO A 52 -13.24 -20.03 -1.50
C PRO A 52 -13.07 -19.41 -0.11
N LYS A 53 -12.07 -19.85 0.66
CA LYS A 53 -11.74 -19.32 1.99
C LYS A 53 -11.15 -17.90 1.99
N ASN A 54 -10.57 -17.47 0.87
CA ASN A 54 -9.89 -16.18 0.73
C ASN A 54 -10.75 -15.12 0.01
N ILE A 55 -11.83 -15.51 -0.69
CA ILE A 55 -12.71 -14.57 -1.41
C ILE A 55 -13.20 -13.43 -0.49
N LYS A 56 -13.59 -13.75 0.75
CA LYS A 56 -14.09 -12.79 1.74
C LYS A 56 -13.01 -11.87 2.32
N LYS A 57 -11.72 -12.12 2.03
CA LYS A 57 -10.58 -11.30 2.46
C LYS A 57 -10.23 -10.21 1.43
N ASN A 58 -10.90 -10.18 0.27
CA ASN A 58 -10.73 -9.19 -0.79
C ASN A 58 -11.76 -8.07 -0.68
N ARG A 59 -11.31 -6.82 -0.61
CA ARG A 59 -12.20 -5.65 -0.61
C ARG A 59 -12.93 -5.48 -1.94
N TYR A 60 -12.22 -5.74 -3.03
CA TYR A 60 -12.75 -5.67 -4.39
C TYR A 60 -12.53 -7.00 -5.10
N LYS A 61 -13.57 -7.51 -5.78
CA LYS A 61 -13.52 -8.83 -6.45
C LYS A 61 -12.57 -8.84 -7.65
N ASP A 62 -12.33 -7.68 -8.25
CA ASP A 62 -11.53 -7.48 -9.46
C ASP A 62 -10.09 -7.04 -9.18
N ILE A 63 -9.73 -6.82 -7.90
CA ILE A 63 -8.39 -6.43 -7.45
C ILE A 63 -7.82 -7.54 -6.56
N LEU A 64 -7.10 -8.46 -7.19
CA LEU A 64 -6.52 -9.64 -6.53
C LEU A 64 -4.99 -9.62 -6.66
N PRO A 65 -4.25 -10.03 -5.61
CA PRO A 65 -2.80 -10.04 -5.64
C PRO A 65 -2.28 -11.17 -6.52
N TYR A 66 -1.27 -10.88 -7.34
CA TYR A 66 -0.60 -11.91 -8.14
C TYR A 66 0.14 -12.92 -7.25
N ASP A 67 0.03 -14.20 -7.59
CA ASP A 67 0.59 -15.28 -6.79
C ASP A 67 2.12 -15.20 -6.63
N TYR A 68 2.84 -14.74 -7.66
CA TYR A 68 4.30 -14.72 -7.68
C TYR A 68 4.92 -13.63 -6.78
N SER A 69 4.18 -12.57 -6.47
CA SER A 69 4.66 -11.44 -5.67
C SER A 69 3.81 -11.19 -4.42
N ARG A 70 2.82 -12.04 -4.13
CA ARG A 70 1.95 -11.86 -2.96
C ARG A 70 2.76 -11.89 -1.67
N VAL A 71 2.30 -11.16 -0.68
CA VAL A 71 2.81 -11.30 0.68
C VAL A 71 2.20 -12.57 1.28
N ALA A 72 3.05 -13.49 1.75
CA ALA A 72 2.63 -14.70 2.43
C ALA A 72 2.79 -14.52 3.94
N LEU A 73 1.75 -14.86 4.71
CA LEU A 73 1.83 -14.84 6.17
C LEU A 73 2.21 -16.23 6.68
N SER A 74 3.25 -16.29 7.50
CA SER A 74 3.71 -17.52 8.17
C SER A 74 3.51 -17.47 9.68
N LEU A 75 3.35 -16.27 10.25
CA LEU A 75 3.03 -16.09 11.66
C LEU A 75 1.64 -16.64 11.98
N ILE A 76 1.55 -17.70 12.76
CA ILE A 76 0.27 -18.30 13.20
C ILE A 76 -0.06 -17.77 14.60
N THR A 77 -1.28 -17.28 14.75
CA THR A 77 -1.89 -16.68 15.94
C THR A 77 -3.15 -17.41 16.39
N SER A 78 -3.78 -18.17 15.48
CA SER A 78 -4.93 -19.06 15.73
C SER A 78 -5.01 -20.16 14.67
N ASP A 79 -5.78 -21.22 14.92
CA ASP A 79 -6.00 -22.33 13.97
C ASP A 79 -6.72 -21.91 12.67
N ASP A 80 -7.45 -20.79 12.71
CA ASP A 80 -8.16 -20.22 11.55
C ASP A 80 -7.26 -19.37 10.64
N ASP A 81 -5.99 -19.17 11.01
CA ASP A 81 -5.10 -18.31 10.27
C ASP A 81 -4.75 -18.90 8.91
N SER A 82 -4.90 -18.07 7.88
CA SER A 82 -4.41 -18.39 6.54
C SER A 82 -3.11 -17.65 6.25
N SER A 83 -2.35 -18.17 5.28
CA SER A 83 -1.16 -17.50 4.74
C SER A 83 -1.47 -16.38 3.76
N TYR A 84 -2.75 -15.98 3.66
CA TYR A 84 -3.25 -15.07 2.65
C TYR A 84 -3.63 -13.72 3.25
N ILE A 85 -3.11 -12.68 2.60
CA ILE A 85 -3.56 -11.29 2.71
C ILE A 85 -3.58 -10.70 1.29
N ASN A 86 -4.50 -9.76 1.01
CA ASN A 86 -4.52 -9.04 -0.26
C ASN A 86 -3.42 -7.96 -0.29
N ALA A 87 -2.19 -8.40 -0.56
CA ALA A 87 -1.01 -7.57 -0.65
C ALA A 87 0.05 -8.18 -1.58
N ASN A 88 0.86 -7.33 -2.23
CA ASN A 88 2.02 -7.72 -3.04
C ASN A 88 3.27 -6.94 -2.62
N PHE A 89 4.43 -7.59 -2.71
CA PHE A 89 5.71 -6.90 -2.70
C PHE A 89 5.94 -6.14 -4.00
N ILE A 90 6.46 -4.92 -3.88
CA ILE A 90 6.95 -4.12 -5.00
C ILE A 90 8.46 -3.93 -4.81
N LYS A 91 9.19 -4.21 -5.89
CA LYS A 91 10.64 -4.03 -5.95
C LYS A 91 10.97 -2.53 -5.92
N GLY A 92 11.94 -2.17 -5.07
CA GLY A 92 12.57 -0.85 -5.08
C GLY A 92 13.91 -0.89 -5.80
N VAL A 93 14.64 0.22 -5.75
CA VAL A 93 15.95 0.36 -6.41
C VAL A 93 16.94 -0.71 -5.92
N TYR A 94 16.97 -0.96 -4.61
CA TYR A 94 17.99 -1.80 -3.96
C TYR A 94 17.51 -3.19 -3.53
N GLY A 95 16.22 -3.52 -3.67
CA GLY A 95 15.71 -4.76 -3.13
C GLY A 95 14.33 -5.18 -3.65
N PRO A 96 14.05 -6.49 -3.69
CA PRO A 96 12.80 -7.02 -4.23
C PRO A 96 11.57 -6.77 -3.33
N LYS A 97 11.77 -6.44 -2.05
CA LYS A 97 10.71 -6.25 -1.04
C LYS A 97 10.77 -4.85 -0.41
N ALA A 98 10.98 -3.82 -1.22
CA ALA A 98 11.10 -2.45 -0.72
C ALA A 98 9.76 -1.89 -0.23
N TYR A 99 8.67 -2.28 -0.89
CA TYR A 99 7.33 -1.84 -0.53
C TYR A 99 6.36 -3.01 -0.46
N ILE A 100 5.33 -2.84 0.36
CA ILE A 100 4.13 -3.68 0.35
C ILE A 100 2.97 -2.81 -0.11
N ALA A 101 2.39 -3.13 -1.26
CA ALA A 101 1.12 -2.57 -1.68
C ALA A 101 0.00 -3.48 -1.20
N THR A 102 -0.93 -2.94 -0.40
CA THR A 102 -2.04 -3.69 0.19
C THR A 102 -3.33 -2.89 0.10
N GLN A 103 -4.47 -3.57 0.11
CA GLN A 103 -5.77 -2.92 0.29
C GLN A 103 -5.88 -2.27 1.68
N GLY A 104 -6.77 -1.27 1.81
CA GLY A 104 -7.22 -0.84 3.14
C GLY A 104 -7.91 -2.01 3.87
N PRO A 105 -7.49 -2.37 5.09
CA PRO A 105 -7.91 -3.61 5.74
C PRO A 105 -9.42 -3.63 5.97
N LEU A 106 -10.01 -4.81 5.78
CA LEU A 106 -11.40 -5.09 6.17
C LEU A 106 -11.45 -5.38 7.68
N SER A 107 -12.64 -5.31 8.26
CA SER A 107 -12.86 -5.72 9.65
C SER A 107 -12.40 -7.17 9.90
N SER A 108 -12.62 -8.05 8.93
CA SER A 108 -12.21 -9.46 8.94
C SER A 108 -10.72 -9.71 8.69
N THR A 109 -9.97 -8.72 8.17
CA THR A 109 -8.55 -8.87 7.82
C THR A 109 -7.65 -7.96 8.64
N LEU A 110 -8.17 -7.33 9.70
CA LEU A 110 -7.39 -6.43 10.55
C LEU A 110 -6.26 -7.18 11.27
N LEU A 111 -6.52 -8.41 11.73
CA LEU A 111 -5.51 -9.27 12.33
C LEU A 111 -4.44 -9.68 11.30
N ASP A 112 -4.85 -10.09 10.09
CA ASP A 112 -3.92 -10.43 9.01
C ASP A 112 -3.01 -9.24 8.65
N PHE A 113 -3.54 -8.02 8.66
CA PHE A 113 -2.77 -6.80 8.42
C PHE A 113 -1.68 -6.61 9.49
N TRP A 114 -2.01 -6.75 10.78
CA TRP A 114 -1.01 -6.62 11.84
C TRP A 114 -0.01 -7.78 11.87
N ARG A 115 -0.44 -9.01 11.55
CA ARG A 115 0.46 -10.14 11.33
C ARG A 115 1.49 -9.81 10.26
N MET A 116 1.07 -9.22 9.14
CA MET A 116 1.95 -8.77 8.07
C MET A 116 2.96 -7.73 8.54
N ILE A 117 2.49 -6.66 9.20
CA ILE A 117 3.35 -5.57 9.68
C ILE A 117 4.42 -6.12 10.65
N TRP A 118 4.01 -6.99 11.56
CA TRP A 118 4.90 -7.62 12.53
C TRP A 118 5.92 -8.56 11.87
N GLU A 119 5.44 -9.53 11.09
CA GLU A 119 6.27 -10.56 10.44
C GLU A 119 7.34 -9.95 9.53
N TYR A 120 7.00 -8.88 8.82
CA TYR A 120 7.91 -8.21 7.89
C TYR A 120 8.62 -6.99 8.50
N SER A 121 8.53 -6.79 9.82
CA SER A 121 9.22 -5.70 10.53
C SER A 121 8.99 -4.32 9.89
N VAL A 122 7.74 -4.05 9.48
CA VAL A 122 7.39 -2.81 8.80
C VAL A 122 7.38 -1.65 9.79
N LEU A 123 8.21 -0.64 9.53
CA LEU A 123 8.29 0.57 10.36
C LEU A 123 7.33 1.68 9.91
N ILE A 124 7.13 1.83 8.59
CA ILE A 124 6.39 2.96 8.01
C ILE A 124 5.15 2.45 7.28
N ILE A 125 4.00 3.02 7.60
CA ILE A 125 2.73 2.78 6.92
C ILE A 125 2.26 4.11 6.32
N VAL A 126 2.05 4.12 5.00
CA VAL A 126 1.50 5.28 4.28
C VAL A 126 0.06 4.98 3.89
N MET A 127 -0.88 5.77 4.41
CA MET A 127 -2.30 5.69 4.05
C MET A 127 -2.66 6.86 3.14
N ALA A 128 -3.05 6.56 1.89
CA ALA A 128 -3.34 7.54 0.85
C ALA A 128 -4.84 7.73 0.57
N CYS A 129 -5.71 7.27 1.48
CA CYS A 129 -7.16 7.46 1.40
C CYS A 129 -7.71 7.92 2.76
N MET A 130 -8.91 8.51 2.74
CA MET A 130 -9.66 8.81 3.97
C MET A 130 -10.43 7.57 4.42
N GLU A 131 -10.79 7.50 5.71
CA GLU A 131 -11.71 6.45 6.20
C GLU A 131 -13.09 6.53 5.52
N PHE A 132 -13.50 7.74 5.14
CA PHE A 132 -14.75 8.02 4.45
C PHE A 132 -14.46 8.90 3.24
N GLU A 133 -14.85 8.44 2.05
CA GLU A 133 -14.64 9.17 0.80
C GLU A 133 -15.96 9.20 0.01
N MET A 134 -16.36 10.39 -0.43
CA MET A 134 -17.46 10.62 -1.38
C MET A 134 -18.82 10.01 -0.98
N GLY A 135 -19.16 9.99 0.31
CA GLY A 135 -20.50 9.61 0.79
C GLY A 135 -20.90 8.15 0.53
N LYS A 136 -19.96 7.30 0.09
CA LYS A 136 -20.21 5.85 -0.01
C LYS A 136 -20.16 5.21 1.38
N GLU A 137 -21.26 5.37 2.11
CA GLU A 137 -21.63 4.52 3.24
C GLU A 137 -21.87 3.08 2.74
N ALA A 138 -20.83 2.27 2.68
CA ALA A 138 -20.98 0.82 2.64
C ALA A 138 -19.97 0.15 3.56
N GLU A 139 -19.81 0.69 4.77
CA GLU A 139 -19.50 -0.06 6.00
C GLU A 139 -19.55 0.93 7.18
N LYS A 140 -20.75 1.10 7.75
CA LYS A 140 -20.91 1.71 9.07
C LYS A 140 -19.98 0.99 10.06
N ARG A 141 -19.06 1.76 10.66
CA ARG A 141 -18.35 1.47 11.92
C ARG A 141 -17.80 0.03 12.03
N LYS A 142 -16.60 -0.28 11.52
CA LYS A 142 -15.85 -1.47 12.01
C LYS A 142 -14.38 -1.62 11.64
N SER A 143 -13.76 -0.64 10.98
CA SER A 143 -12.34 -0.74 10.61
C SER A 143 -11.62 0.56 10.98
N ASN A 144 -11.62 0.93 12.27
CA ASN A 144 -10.69 1.97 12.75
C ASN A 144 -9.28 1.36 12.72
N TYR A 145 -8.60 1.47 11.58
CA TYR A 145 -7.16 1.24 11.49
C TYR A 145 -6.38 2.56 11.44
N VAL A 146 -7.08 3.70 11.29
CA VAL A 146 -6.47 5.01 11.52
C VAL A 146 -6.15 5.16 12.99
N ILE A 147 -4.87 5.43 13.23
CA ILE A 147 -4.27 5.64 14.53
C ILE A 147 -4.85 6.93 15.12
N ARG A 148 -5.98 6.84 15.83
CA ARG A 148 -6.33 7.79 16.89
C ARG A 148 -6.06 7.20 18.27
N THR A 149 -6.29 5.90 18.45
CA THR A 149 -5.74 5.04 19.50
C THR A 149 -6.10 3.60 19.11
N LEU A 150 -5.16 2.82 18.56
CA LEU A 150 -5.41 1.39 18.32
C LEU A 150 -4.88 0.61 19.52
N LYS A 151 -5.75 0.29 20.49
CA LYS A 151 -5.44 -0.73 21.50
C LYS A 151 -5.74 -2.10 20.88
N ALA A 152 -4.82 -2.62 20.08
CA ALA A 152 -4.82 -4.05 19.79
C ALA A 152 -4.22 -4.78 20.99
N LYS A 153 -5.00 -5.66 21.63
CA LYS A 153 -4.56 -6.50 22.73
C LYS A 153 -4.34 -7.90 22.19
N PHE A 154 -3.08 -8.33 22.14
CA PHE A 154 -2.70 -9.64 21.61
C PHE A 154 -1.89 -10.38 22.66
N ASN A 155 -2.40 -11.47 23.22
CA ASN A 155 -1.68 -12.38 24.13
C ASN A 155 -0.71 -11.68 25.10
N SER A 156 -1.21 -10.74 25.91
CA SER A 156 -0.48 -9.91 26.90
C SER A 156 0.32 -8.71 26.36
N VAL A 157 0.46 -8.54 25.05
CA VAL A 157 1.15 -7.39 24.43
C VAL A 157 0.12 -6.39 23.90
N SER A 158 0.27 -5.12 24.29
CA SER A 158 -0.52 -4.01 23.78
C SER A 158 0.36 -3.16 22.87
N VAL A 159 -0.05 -2.97 21.62
CA VAL A 159 0.57 -1.95 20.77
C VAL A 159 0.00 -0.60 21.20
N ILE A 160 0.85 0.28 21.70
CA ILE A 160 0.50 1.66 22.06
C ILE A 160 1.27 2.56 21.12
N LEU A 161 0.57 3.22 20.20
CA LEU A 161 1.15 4.28 19.39
C LEU A 161 0.93 5.61 20.13
N PRO A 162 1.99 6.32 20.54
CA PRO A 162 1.84 7.61 21.18
C PRO A 162 1.18 8.62 20.23
N HIS A 163 0.55 9.62 20.85
CA HIS A 163 -0.24 10.67 20.23
C HIS A 163 0.42 11.26 18.97
N GLN A 164 -0.40 11.50 17.96
CA GLN A 164 -0.11 12.17 16.70
C GLN A 164 0.59 13.53 16.95
N GLU A 165 1.87 13.67 16.60
CA GLU A 165 2.44 15.00 16.35
C GLU A 165 1.98 15.45 14.96
N SER A 166 1.43 16.65 14.87
CA SER A 166 1.18 17.27 13.58
C SER A 166 2.53 17.44 12.87
N MET A 167 2.63 17.06 11.59
CA MET A 167 3.82 17.34 10.77
C MET A 167 4.14 18.85 10.66
N GLN A 168 3.25 19.72 11.14
CA GLN A 168 3.50 21.16 11.25
C GLN A 168 4.61 21.48 12.27
N ASN A 169 4.80 20.65 13.30
CA ASN A 169 5.81 20.93 14.34
C ASN A 169 7.24 20.51 13.94
N LEU A 170 7.39 19.56 13.00
CA LEU A 170 8.69 19.09 12.50
C LEU A 170 9.40 20.08 11.55
N PHE A 171 8.65 21.03 10.98
CA PHE A 171 9.17 22.06 10.06
C PHE A 171 9.02 23.48 10.61
N SER A 172 8.89 23.64 11.93
CA SER A 172 9.02 24.95 12.55
C SER A 172 10.40 25.51 12.19
N PRO A 173 10.53 26.75 11.67
CA PRO A 173 11.83 27.32 11.41
C PRO A 173 12.61 27.34 12.73
N LEU A 174 13.77 26.68 12.77
CA LEU A 174 14.74 26.86 13.84
C LEU A 174 15.01 28.37 13.90
N THR A 175 14.47 29.05 14.92
CA THR A 175 14.90 30.41 15.23
C THR A 175 16.39 30.33 15.52
N PRO A 176 17.26 31.04 14.78
CA PRO A 176 18.67 31.06 15.11
C PRO A 176 18.80 31.62 16.52
N ALA A 177 19.51 30.90 17.38
CA ALA A 177 19.86 31.39 18.71
C ALA A 177 20.60 32.73 18.55
N PRO A 178 20.28 33.77 19.34
CA PRO A 178 21.07 34.98 19.34
C PRO A 178 22.48 34.62 19.81
N PHE A 179 23.47 34.94 18.98
CA PHE A 179 24.87 34.95 19.41
C PHE A 179 25.00 35.93 20.58
N LEU A 180 25.36 35.42 21.75
CA LEU A 180 26.03 36.19 22.81
C LEU A 180 27.52 35.97 22.69
#